data_AF-A0A536ZGK0-F1
#
_entry.id   AF-A0A536ZGK0-F1
#
_cell.length_a   1.000
_cell.length_b   1.000
_cell.length_c   1.000
_cell.angle_alpha   90.00
_cell.angle_beta   90.00
_cell.angle_gamma   90.00
#
_symmetry.space_group_name_H-M   'P 1'
#
loop_
_entity.id
_entity.type
_entity.pdbx_description
1 polymer ?
#
loop_
_entity_poly.entity_id
_entity_poly.type
_entity_poly.pdbx_seq_one_letter_code
_entity_poly.pdbx_strand_id
1 'polypeptide(L)'
;GTYPFMEKDYPTVRMWVSLLAGAHVPDEVVYKYVRAVAENEARVQSIGGSLKTSFTTAKMTTNPAGLAFHPGALRYYKEKGLVK
;
A
#
# COMPACT_ATOMS: atom_id res chain seq x y z
N GLY A 1 -0.46 -10.48 23.23
CA GLY A 1 -0.66 -11.22 21.96
C GLY A 1 -1.81 -10.61 21.19
N THR A 2 -2.04 -11.08 19.95
CA THR A 2 -3.15 -10.60 19.09
C THR A 2 -4.53 -10.88 19.69
N TYR A 3 -4.68 -11.98 20.43
CA TYR A 3 -5.91 -12.35 21.15
C TYR A 3 -5.61 -12.67 22.63
N PRO A 4 -6.59 -12.51 23.54
CA PRO A 4 -6.38 -12.68 24.99
C PRO A 4 -5.91 -14.08 25.42
N PHE A 5 -6.27 -15.11 24.66
CA PHE A 5 -5.94 -16.51 24.96
C PHE A 5 -4.60 -16.97 24.38
N MET A 6 -3.88 -16.09 23.66
CA MET A 6 -2.57 -16.45 23.11
C MET A 6 -1.50 -16.30 24.18
N GLU A 7 -0.90 -17.42 24.58
CA GLU A 7 0.10 -17.50 25.66
C GLU A 7 1.54 -17.21 25.20
N LYS A 8 1.82 -17.36 23.89
CA LYS A 8 3.13 -17.15 23.28
C LYS A 8 3.01 -16.71 21.83
N ASP A 9 4.13 -16.38 21.21
CA ASP A 9 4.19 -16.21 19.76
C ASP A 9 4.09 -17.57 19.07
N TYR A 10 3.22 -17.66 18.07
CA TYR A 10 3.03 -18.86 17.27
C TYR A 10 3.61 -18.62 15.88
N PRO A 11 4.66 -19.35 15.47
CA PRO A 11 5.23 -19.25 14.14
C PRO A 11 4.15 -19.54 13.09
N THR A 12 4.03 -18.63 12.13
CA THR A 12 3.07 -18.74 11.03
C THR A 12 3.62 -18.09 9.77
N VAL A 13 2.90 -18.25 8.67
CA VAL A 13 3.22 -17.61 7.39
C VAL A 13 2.51 -16.27 7.26
N ARG A 14 3.13 -15.33 6.55
CA ARG A 14 2.56 -14.03 6.22
C ARG A 14 2.64 -13.79 4.73
N MET A 15 1.57 -13.24 4.16
CA MET A 15 1.56 -12.70 2.79
C MET A 15 1.42 -11.18 2.84
N TRP A 16 1.90 -10.51 1.80
CA TRP A 16 1.67 -9.08 1.60
C TRP A 16 0.28 -8.86 1.00
N VAL A 17 -0.29 -7.68 1.28
CA VAL A 17 -1.52 -7.21 0.65
C VAL A 17 -1.14 -6.15 -0.36
N SER A 18 -1.66 -6.28 -1.58
CA SER A 18 -1.43 -5.34 -2.67
C SER A 18 -2.76 -4.85 -3.21
N LEU A 19 -2.80 -3.56 -3.58
CA LEU A 19 -3.91 -2.99 -4.33
C LEU A 19 -3.60 -3.06 -5.82
N LEU A 20 -4.48 -3.68 -6.60
CA LEU A 20 -4.31 -3.86 -8.03
C LEU A 20 -5.33 -3.01 -8.79
N ALA A 21 -4.90 -2.44 -9.91
CA ALA A 21 -5.74 -1.75 -10.87
C ALA A 21 -5.60 -2.43 -12.23
N GLY A 22 -6.72 -2.57 -12.95
CA GLY A 22 -6.68 -3.09 -14.32
C GLY A 22 -6.02 -2.10 -15.28
N ALA A 23 -5.34 -2.60 -16.32
CA ALA A 23 -4.67 -1.75 -17.31
C ALA A 23 -5.62 -0.87 -18.14
N HIS A 24 -6.92 -1.16 -18.12
CA HIS A 24 -7.96 -0.37 -18.81
C HIS A 24 -8.40 0.86 -18.01
N VAL A 25 -8.00 0.98 -16.74
CA VAL A 25 -8.40 2.10 -15.89
C VAL A 25 -7.64 3.35 -16.37
N PRO A 26 -8.32 4.49 -16.59
CA PRO A 26 -7.63 5.69 -17.06
C PRO A 26 -6.52 6.13 -16.09
N ASP A 27 -5.37 6.53 -16.64
CA ASP A 27 -4.19 6.94 -15.87
C ASP A 27 -4.49 8.05 -14.86
N GLU A 28 -5.32 9.01 -15.24
CA GLU A 28 -5.74 10.11 -14.35
C GLU A 28 -6.51 9.62 -13.13
N VAL A 29 -7.33 8.57 -13.28
CA VAL A 29 -8.09 8.00 -12.15
C VAL A 29 -7.13 7.35 -11.17
N VAL A 30 -6.20 6.52 -11.68
CA VAL A 30 -5.20 5.86 -10.83
C VAL A 30 -4.27 6.87 -10.16
N TYR A 31 -3.81 7.89 -10.89
CA TYR A 31 -2.98 8.95 -10.33
C TYR A 31 -3.69 9.66 -9.17
N LYS A 32 -4.93 10.11 -9.39
CA LYS A 32 -5.72 10.80 -8.35
C LYS A 32 -5.95 9.91 -7.15
N TYR A 33 -6.22 8.63 -7.36
CA TYR A 33 -6.38 7.67 -6.27
C TYR A 33 -5.10 7.50 -5.44
N VAL A 34 -3.97 7.21 -6.10
CA VAL A 34 -2.67 7.03 -5.44
C VAL A 34 -2.29 8.29 -4.66
N ARG A 35 -2.47 9.47 -5.27
CA ARG A 35 -2.24 10.76 -4.62
C ARG A 35 -3.13 10.93 -3.38
N ALA A 36 -4.43 10.68 -3.49
CA ALA A 36 -5.36 10.84 -2.38
C ALA A 36 -5.00 9.92 -1.21
N VAL A 37 -4.55 8.70 -1.47
CA VAL A 37 -4.09 7.75 -0.44
C VAL A 37 -2.79 8.22 0.20
N ALA A 38 -1.79 8.57 -0.61
CA ALA A 38 -0.46 8.99 -0.15
C ALA A 38 -0.48 10.31 0.63
N GLU A 39 -1.24 11.30 0.19
CA GLU A 39 -1.33 12.60 0.86
C GLU A 39 -2.17 12.55 2.15
N ASN A 40 -2.90 11.46 2.39
CA ASN A 40 -3.76 11.28 3.57
C ASN A 40 -3.34 10.06 4.41
N GLU A 41 -2.04 9.81 4.56
CA GLU A 41 -1.50 8.65 5.28
C GLU A 41 -2.13 8.46 6.67
N ALA A 42 -2.21 9.53 7.48
CA ALA A 42 -2.79 9.46 8.82
C ALA A 42 -4.26 9.01 8.82
N ARG A 43 -5.03 9.44 7.80
CA ARG A 43 -6.42 9.01 7.60
C ARG A 43 -6.50 7.54 7.20
N VAL A 44 -5.55 7.04 6.40
CA VAL A 44 -5.50 5.62 6.03
C VAL A 44 -5.16 4.77 7.25
N GLN A 45 -4.21 5.20 8.07
CA GLN A 45 -3.85 4.53 9.32
C GLN A 45 -4.99 4.53 10.35
N SER A 46 -5.83 5.57 10.37
CA SER A 46 -6.96 5.66 11.31
C SER A 46 -8.10 4.68 11.01
N ILE A 47 -8.16 4.10 9.80
CA ILE A 47 -9.09 3.00 9.46
C ILE A 47 -8.87 1.78 10.38
N GLY A 48 -7.64 1.60 10.88
CA GLY A 48 -7.30 0.59 11.87
C GLY A 48 -6.73 -0.70 11.29
N GLY A 49 -6.70 -1.75 12.10
CA GLY A 49 -6.12 -3.04 11.73
C GLY A 49 -4.64 -2.95 11.33
N SER A 50 -4.26 -3.69 10.28
CA SER A 50 -2.88 -3.71 9.77
C SER A 50 -2.45 -2.38 9.14
N LEU A 51 -3.38 -1.55 8.67
CA LEU A 51 -3.06 -0.24 8.08
C LEU A 51 -2.40 0.68 9.11
N LYS A 52 -2.87 0.66 10.37
CA LYS A 52 -2.32 1.50 11.44
C LYS A 52 -0.82 1.27 11.68
N THR A 53 -0.35 0.03 11.53
CA THR A 53 1.03 -0.35 11.90
C THR A 53 1.92 -0.66 10.71
N SER A 54 1.34 -0.99 9.54
CA SER A 54 2.09 -1.48 8.39
C SER A 54 2.05 -0.55 7.18
N PHE A 55 1.08 0.37 7.10
CA PHE A 55 0.95 1.29 5.96
C PHE A 55 1.78 2.56 6.16
N THR A 56 2.64 2.86 5.19
CA THR A 56 3.27 4.17 5.01
C THR A 56 3.34 4.48 3.52
N THR A 57 3.34 5.77 3.17
CA THR A 57 3.42 6.25 1.79
C THR A 57 4.68 5.75 1.09
N ALA A 58 5.80 5.73 1.82
CA ALA A 58 7.07 5.21 1.31
C ALA A 58 7.00 3.72 0.93
N LYS A 59 6.11 2.94 1.56
CA LYS A 59 5.93 1.51 1.27
C LYS A 59 4.98 1.24 0.11
N MET A 60 4.31 2.24 -0.44
CA MET A 60 3.38 2.06 -1.57
C MET A 60 4.07 1.55 -2.84
N THR A 61 5.38 1.76 -2.97
CA THR A 61 6.20 1.25 -4.08
C THR A 61 6.79 -0.13 -3.83
N THR A 62 6.54 -0.72 -2.65
CA THR A 62 6.98 -2.08 -2.32
C THR A 62 6.19 -3.08 -3.15
N ASN A 63 6.87 -3.75 -4.08
CA ASN A 63 6.25 -4.67 -5.03
C ASN A 63 6.99 -6.01 -5.06
N PRO A 64 6.74 -6.90 -4.07
CA PRO A 64 7.42 -8.19 -3.99
C PRO A 64 7.06 -9.13 -5.16
N ALA A 65 5.91 -8.90 -5.79
CA ALA A 65 5.44 -9.69 -6.93
C ALA A 65 6.09 -9.28 -8.27
N GLY A 66 6.84 -8.17 -8.32
CA GLY A 66 7.52 -7.72 -9.54
C GLY A 66 6.58 -7.31 -10.68
N LEU A 67 5.32 -6.98 -10.37
CA LEU A 67 4.33 -6.59 -11.38
C LEU A 67 4.62 -5.20 -11.96
N ALA A 68 4.21 -4.93 -13.20
CA ALA A 68 4.31 -3.59 -13.75
C ALA A 68 3.42 -2.61 -12.95
N PHE A 69 3.94 -1.42 -12.64
CA PHE A 69 3.12 -0.35 -12.09
C PHE A 69 2.20 0.22 -13.17
N HIS A 70 0.96 0.52 -12.79
CA HIS A 70 0.06 1.29 -13.64
C HIS A 70 0.68 2.66 -13.97
N PRO A 71 0.59 3.18 -15.21
CA PRO A 71 1.27 4.42 -15.58
C PRO A 71 0.88 5.63 -14.71
N GLY A 72 -0.40 5.78 -14.39
CA GLY A 72 -0.88 6.77 -13.41
C GLY A 72 -0.22 6.68 -12.02
N ALA A 73 0.00 5.47 -11.48
CA ALA A 73 0.69 5.28 -10.20
C ALA A 73 2.19 5.60 -10.32
N LEU A 74 2.83 5.14 -11.40
CA LEU A 74 4.24 5.38 -11.68
C LEU A 74 4.54 6.88 -11.80
N ARG A 75 3.64 7.65 -12.43
CA ARG A 75 3.74 9.12 -12.53
C ARG A 75 3.83 9.75 -11.13
N TYR A 76 2.91 9.41 -10.24
CA TYR A 76 2.92 9.93 -8.86
C TYR A 76 4.19 9.53 -8.11
N TYR A 77 4.61 8.26 -8.20
CA TYR A 77 5.80 7.78 -7.50
C TYR A 77 7.08 8.48 -7.99
N LYS A 78 7.21 8.75 -9.30
CA LYS A 78 8.33 9.53 -9.86
C LYS A 78 8.32 10.98 -9.37
N GLU A 79 7.17 11.65 -9.40
CA GLU A 79 7.02 13.03 -8.92
C GLU A 79 7.44 13.19 -7.45
N LYS A 80 7.18 12.17 -6.62
CA LYS A 80 7.52 12.16 -5.20
C LYS A 80 8.89 11.54 -4.89
N GLY A 81 9.66 11.15 -5.92
CA GLY A 81 10.97 10.51 -5.75
C GLY A 81 10.93 9.15 -5.03
N LEU A 82 9.78 8.46 -5.06
CA LEU A 82 9.57 7.16 -4.42
C LEU A 82 10.08 6.00 -5.28
N VAL A 83 10.33 6.26 -6.57
CA VAL A 83 11.00 5.38 -7.52
C VAL A 83 12.02 6.19 -8.32
N LYS A 84 13.14 5.56 -8.70
CA LYS A 84 14.14 6.12 -9.62
C LYS A 84 13.96 5.52 -11.01
#